data_AF-A0A1Y5K4C7-F1
#
_entry.id   AF-A0A1Y5K4C7-F1
#
_cell.length_a   1.000
_cell.length_b   1.000
_cell.length_c   1.000
_cell.angle_alpha   90.00
_cell.angle_beta   90.00
_cell.angle_gamma   90.00
#
_symmetry.space_group_name_H-M   'P 1'
#
loop_
_entity.id
_entity.type
_entity.pdbx_description
1 polymer ?
#
loop_
_entity_poly.entity_id
_entity_poly.type
_entity_poly.pdbx_seq_one_letter_code
_entity_poly.pdbx_strand_id
1 'polypeptide(L)'
;MNQSMLSSLKKAKPTANSASQYPDWVLASPPVTKKLFDAINALYEEIEYKIEKGFIEDIDWSLGPIIKCNIAIKAVVSPSNIRKDRQPKLYDFIILKNNELKELLPSKAQKKQSKSKTKKDYKHEIKSLKNQLKQNENEKYKEFFNQIIENHLTTKQKDLALKNEKLLLEVKNHEETIRNLREKLNQYMKQLSNI
;
A
#
# COMPACT_ATOMS: atom_id res chain seq x y z
N MET A 1 -42.83 -53.19 30.77
CA MET A 1 -41.92 -52.03 30.83
C MET A 1 -41.42 -51.76 29.42
N ASN A 2 -42.00 -50.77 28.74
CA ASN A 2 -41.68 -50.38 27.36
C ASN A 2 -40.81 -49.11 27.40
N GLN A 3 -39.54 -49.21 27.01
CA GLN A 3 -38.71 -48.06 26.61
C GLN A 3 -37.70 -48.53 25.54
N SER A 4 -38.17 -48.72 24.31
CA SER A 4 -37.30 -48.88 23.13
C SER A 4 -38.01 -48.35 21.88
N MET A 5 -38.56 -47.15 21.97
CA MET A 5 -39.03 -46.35 20.84
C MET A 5 -38.86 -44.88 21.25
N LEU A 6 -38.37 -44.02 20.33
CA LEU A 6 -37.84 -42.66 20.51
C LEU A 6 -36.33 -42.71 20.83
N SER A 7 -35.39 -42.26 20.01
CA SER A 7 -35.38 -41.14 19.06
C SER A 7 -34.15 -41.33 18.14
N SER A 8 -34.33 -41.57 16.85
CA SER A 8 -34.27 -40.54 15.81
C SER A 8 -33.08 -39.57 15.93
N LEU A 9 -31.95 -39.91 15.32
CA LEU A 9 -31.13 -39.01 14.50
C LEU A 9 -30.10 -39.87 13.77
N LYS A 10 -30.53 -40.47 12.65
CA LYS A 10 -29.60 -40.92 11.60
C LYS A 10 -28.76 -39.70 11.23
N LYS A 11 -27.52 -39.63 11.72
CA LYS A 11 -26.54 -38.68 11.22
C LYS A 11 -26.44 -38.89 9.71
N ALA A 12 -26.71 -37.81 8.97
CA ALA A 12 -26.51 -37.76 7.54
C ALA A 12 -25.12 -38.33 7.21
N LYS A 13 -25.11 -39.30 6.28
CA LYS A 13 -23.91 -39.81 5.65
C LYS A 13 -23.20 -38.59 5.04
N PRO A 14 -21.99 -38.20 5.45
CA PRO A 14 -21.25 -37.24 4.66
C PRO A 14 -20.99 -37.93 3.32
N THR A 15 -21.56 -37.32 2.28
CA THR A 15 -21.30 -37.62 0.88
C THR A 15 -19.80 -37.73 0.67
N ALA A 16 -19.35 -38.96 0.46
CA ALA A 16 -18.00 -39.26 0.05
C ALA A 16 -17.79 -38.66 -1.35
N ASN A 17 -17.06 -37.55 -1.39
CA ASN A 17 -16.33 -37.08 -2.56
C ASN A 17 -15.09 -36.34 -2.04
N SER A 18 -13.92 -36.87 -2.42
CA SER A 18 -12.53 -36.48 -2.10
C SER A 18 -11.86 -37.14 -0.88
N ALA A 19 -11.82 -38.47 -0.85
CA ALA A 19 -10.75 -39.16 -0.16
C ALA A 19 -9.43 -38.96 -0.95
N SER A 20 -8.75 -37.82 -0.73
CA SER A 20 -7.33 -37.70 -1.07
C SER A 20 -6.57 -38.66 -0.16
N GLN A 21 -6.28 -39.85 -0.69
CA GLN A 21 -5.56 -40.88 0.02
C GLN A 21 -4.13 -40.37 0.22
N TYR A 22 -3.85 -39.94 1.45
CA TYR A 22 -2.52 -39.50 1.85
C TYR A 22 -1.49 -40.56 1.44
N PRO A 23 -0.33 -40.16 0.89
CA PRO A 23 0.73 -41.11 0.59
C PRO A 23 1.13 -41.91 1.83
N ASP A 24 1.55 -43.17 1.64
CA ASP A 24 1.93 -44.06 2.74
C ASP A 24 2.97 -43.45 3.68
N TRP A 25 3.88 -42.63 3.13
CA TRP A 25 4.89 -41.94 3.92
C TRP A 25 4.33 -40.81 4.78
N VAL A 26 3.20 -40.19 4.42
CA VAL A 26 2.51 -39.18 5.24
C VAL A 26 1.70 -39.88 6.34
N LEU A 27 1.06 -41.00 6.01
CA LEU A 27 0.30 -41.81 6.98
C LEU A 27 1.18 -42.44 8.06
N ALA A 28 2.40 -42.87 7.70
CA ALA A 28 3.39 -43.40 8.63
C ALA A 28 4.14 -42.32 9.45
N SER A 29 3.87 -41.04 9.20
CA SER A 29 4.58 -39.91 9.81
C SER A 29 3.77 -39.22 10.91
N PRO A 30 4.40 -38.36 11.74
CA PRO A 30 3.69 -37.63 12.78
C PRO A 30 2.53 -36.77 12.23
N PRO A 31 1.49 -36.47 13.02
CA PRO A 31 0.35 -35.65 12.60
C PRO A 31 0.73 -34.27 12.01
N VAL A 32 1.88 -33.74 12.43
CA VAL A 32 2.45 -32.49 11.90
C VAL A 32 2.79 -32.60 10.41
N THR A 33 3.27 -33.75 9.95
CA THR A 33 3.60 -34.00 8.53
C THR A 33 2.35 -33.95 7.66
N LYS A 34 1.20 -34.41 8.17
CA LYS A 34 -0.08 -34.31 7.48
C LYS A 34 -0.49 -32.86 7.25
N LYS A 35 -0.42 -32.02 8.29
CA LYS A 35 -0.71 -30.58 8.19
C LYS A 35 0.22 -29.86 7.22
N LEU A 36 1.51 -30.22 7.23
CA LEU A 36 2.50 -29.68 6.30
C LEU A 36 2.21 -30.11 4.86
N PHE A 37 1.82 -31.36 4.64
CA PHE A 37 1.45 -31.89 3.33
C PHE A 37 0.21 -31.16 2.77
N ASP A 38 -0.83 -31.00 3.59
CA ASP A 38 -2.04 -30.25 3.20
C ASP A 38 -1.71 -28.79 2.85
N ALA A 39 -0.85 -28.15 3.64
CA ALA A 39 -0.42 -26.77 3.38
C ALA A 39 0.41 -26.64 2.08
N ILE A 40 1.23 -27.64 1.74
CA ILE A 40 1.98 -27.65 0.48
C ILE A 40 1.03 -27.76 -0.71
N ASN A 41 0.06 -28.67 -0.67
CA ASN A 41 -0.91 -28.82 -1.76
C ASN A 41 -1.77 -27.56 -1.93
N ALA A 42 -2.23 -26.98 -0.82
CA ALA A 42 -3.00 -25.75 -0.88
C ALA A 42 -2.18 -24.56 -1.41
N LEU A 43 -0.86 -24.50 -1.16
CA LEU A 43 0.01 -23.49 -1.76
C LEU A 43 0.24 -23.76 -3.24
N TYR A 44 0.40 -25.03 -3.62
CA TYR A 44 0.53 -25.44 -5.01
C TYR A 44 -0.67 -24.98 -5.84
N GLU A 45 -1.89 -25.29 -5.39
CA GLU A 45 -3.13 -24.88 -6.07
C GLU A 45 -3.27 -23.36 -6.18
N GLU A 46 -2.92 -22.61 -5.13
CA GLU A 46 -2.94 -21.14 -5.17
C GLU A 46 -1.94 -20.57 -6.19
N ILE A 47 -0.75 -21.16 -6.30
CA ILE A 47 0.28 -20.71 -7.22
C ILE A 47 -0.08 -21.12 -8.65
N GLU A 48 -0.56 -22.34 -8.85
CA GLU A 48 -1.07 -22.83 -10.14
C GLU A 48 -2.16 -21.90 -10.68
N TYR A 49 -3.15 -21.55 -9.84
CA TYR A 49 -4.19 -20.59 -10.20
C TYR A 49 -3.63 -19.21 -10.59
N LYS A 50 -2.61 -18.71 -9.87
CA LYS A 50 -1.95 -17.45 -10.22
C LYS A 50 -1.23 -17.51 -11.57
N ILE A 51 -0.60 -18.64 -11.89
CA ILE A 51 0.04 -18.87 -13.19
C ILE A 51 -1.00 -18.86 -14.30
N GLU A 52 -2.10 -19.59 -14.14
CA GLU A 52 -3.19 -19.64 -15.12
C GLU A 52 -3.82 -18.26 -15.38
N LYS A 53 -3.94 -17.44 -14.35
CA LYS A 53 -4.46 -16.05 -14.45
C LYS A 53 -3.42 -15.03 -14.90
N GLY A 54 -2.16 -15.41 -15.04
CA GLY A 54 -1.07 -14.53 -15.49
C GLY A 54 -0.49 -13.60 -14.41
N PHE A 55 -0.80 -13.81 -13.13
CA PHE A 55 -0.26 -13.04 -12.00
C PHE A 55 1.12 -13.60 -11.55
N ILE A 56 2.10 -13.53 -12.46
CA ILE A 56 3.41 -14.19 -12.28
C ILE A 56 4.45 -13.26 -11.63
N GLU A 57 4.21 -11.94 -11.64
CA GLU A 57 5.20 -10.93 -11.22
C GLU A 57 5.51 -10.94 -9.73
N ASP A 58 4.53 -11.28 -8.90
CA ASP A 58 4.65 -11.29 -7.42
C ASP A 58 5.24 -12.60 -6.87
N ILE A 59 5.57 -13.56 -7.74
CA ILE A 59 6.07 -14.87 -7.33
C ILE A 59 7.60 -14.89 -7.42
N ASP A 60 8.26 -15.21 -6.30
CA ASP A 60 9.70 -15.41 -6.29
C ASP A 60 10.08 -16.81 -6.82
N TRP A 61 10.50 -16.84 -8.07
CA TRP A 61 10.95 -18.06 -8.76
C TRP A 61 12.40 -18.47 -8.44
N SER A 62 13.19 -17.57 -7.82
CA SER A 62 14.61 -17.80 -7.52
C SER A 62 14.79 -18.84 -6.43
N LEU A 63 14.07 -18.67 -5.31
CA LEU A 63 14.09 -19.58 -4.17
C LEU A 63 13.07 -20.73 -4.30
N GLY A 64 12.22 -20.68 -5.32
CA GLY A 64 11.08 -21.56 -5.52
C GLY A 64 9.79 -20.95 -4.93
N PRO A 65 8.64 -21.09 -5.60
CA PRO A 65 7.41 -20.43 -5.17
C PRO A 65 6.83 -21.01 -3.86
N ILE A 66 7.05 -22.29 -3.58
CA ILE A 66 6.71 -22.94 -2.32
C ILE A 66 7.94 -22.96 -1.40
N ILE A 67 7.97 -22.03 -0.44
CA ILE A 67 9.08 -21.86 0.53
C ILE A 67 8.66 -22.35 1.92
N LYS A 68 9.63 -22.86 2.69
CA LYS A 68 9.44 -23.35 4.08
C LYS A 68 8.65 -22.40 4.98
N CYS A 69 8.95 -21.11 4.93
CA CYS A 69 8.26 -20.11 5.76
C CYS A 69 6.76 -20.06 5.44
N ASN A 70 6.41 -20.06 4.15
CA ASN A 70 5.01 -19.97 3.72
C ASN A 70 4.23 -21.24 4.10
N ILE A 71 4.84 -22.41 3.94
CA ILE A 71 4.26 -23.68 4.39
C ILE A 71 4.03 -23.66 5.91
N ALA A 72 5.03 -23.22 6.67
CA ALA A 72 4.98 -23.18 8.13
C ALA A 72 3.89 -22.23 8.64
N ILE A 73 3.75 -21.05 8.02
CA ILE A 73 2.67 -20.09 8.30
C ILE A 73 1.31 -20.73 8.03
N LYS A 74 1.13 -21.34 6.85
CA LYS A 74 -0.15 -21.93 6.43
C LYS A 74 -0.55 -23.16 7.27
N ALA A 75 0.43 -23.95 7.69
CA ALA A 75 0.23 -25.11 8.58
C ALA A 75 0.17 -24.75 10.08
N VAL A 76 0.41 -23.48 10.44
CA VAL A 76 0.48 -22.99 11.84
C VAL A 76 1.49 -23.80 12.67
N VAL A 77 2.71 -23.94 12.14
CA VAL A 77 3.81 -24.65 12.78
C VAL A 77 5.13 -23.91 12.62
N SER A 78 6.15 -24.26 13.42
CA SER A 78 7.49 -23.67 13.28
C SER A 78 8.18 -24.14 11.98
N PRO A 79 8.89 -23.26 11.25
CA PRO A 79 9.71 -23.62 10.09
C PRO A 79 10.78 -24.68 10.40
N SER A 80 11.20 -24.81 11.67
CA SER A 80 12.16 -25.82 12.14
C SER A 80 11.68 -27.27 11.98
N ASN A 81 10.37 -27.47 11.73
CA ASN A 81 9.79 -28.78 11.42
C ASN A 81 10.03 -29.21 9.97
N ILE A 82 10.38 -28.29 9.07
CA ILE A 82 10.63 -28.52 7.63
C ILE A 82 12.13 -28.52 7.36
N ARG A 83 12.87 -29.36 8.09
CA ARG A 83 14.31 -29.56 7.86
C ARG A 83 14.55 -30.91 7.19
N LYS A 84 15.55 -30.96 6.31
CA LYS A 84 15.84 -32.13 5.45
C LYS A 84 16.22 -33.36 6.28
N ASP A 85 16.93 -33.15 7.39
CA ASP A 85 17.27 -34.16 8.39
C ASP A 85 16.03 -34.74 9.10
N ARG A 86 15.02 -33.91 9.38
CA ARG A 86 13.82 -34.34 10.13
C ARG A 86 12.74 -34.98 9.26
N GLN A 87 12.50 -34.46 8.06
CA GLN A 87 11.45 -34.92 7.17
C GLN A 87 11.96 -34.94 5.71
N PRO A 88 12.84 -35.89 5.34
CA PRO A 88 13.46 -35.92 4.02
C PRO A 88 12.43 -36.06 2.89
N LYS A 89 11.45 -36.96 3.06
CA LYS A 89 10.39 -37.20 2.05
C LYS A 89 9.51 -35.97 1.81
N LEU A 90 9.20 -35.20 2.85
CA LEU A 90 8.45 -33.95 2.73
C LEU A 90 9.29 -32.89 1.99
N TYR A 91 10.59 -32.83 2.28
CA TYR A 91 11.51 -31.91 1.63
C TYR A 91 11.64 -32.22 0.12
N ASP A 92 11.75 -33.49 -0.25
CA ASP A 92 11.80 -33.92 -1.65
C ASP A 92 10.47 -33.64 -2.36
N PHE A 93 9.35 -33.80 -1.67
CA PHE A 93 8.03 -33.45 -2.21
C PHE A 93 7.88 -31.95 -2.52
N ILE A 94 8.42 -31.07 -1.66
CA ILE A 94 8.46 -29.61 -1.92
C ILE A 94 9.28 -29.31 -3.18
N ILE A 95 10.43 -29.98 -3.37
CA ILE A 95 11.27 -29.81 -4.56
C ILE A 95 10.48 -30.25 -5.81
N LEU A 96 9.85 -31.42 -5.76
CA LEU A 96 9.05 -31.96 -6.86
C LEU A 96 7.92 -30.98 -7.25
N LYS A 97 7.15 -30.50 -6.28
CA LYS A 97 6.05 -29.54 -6.53
C LYS A 97 6.55 -28.21 -7.08
N ASN A 98 7.68 -27.71 -6.60
CA ASN A 98 8.30 -26.51 -7.15
C ASN A 98 8.81 -26.70 -8.59
N ASN A 99 9.27 -27.89 -8.96
CA ASN A 99 9.69 -28.19 -10.34
C ASN A 99 8.48 -28.27 -11.27
N GLU A 100 7.40 -28.93 -10.85
CA GLU A 100 6.13 -28.95 -11.61
C GLU A 100 5.63 -27.52 -11.88
N LEU A 101 5.62 -26.63 -10.87
CA LEU A 101 5.22 -25.23 -11.04
C LEU A 101 6.13 -24.44 -12.00
N LYS A 102 7.42 -24.80 -12.08
CA LYS A 102 8.36 -24.18 -13.02
C LYS A 102 8.13 -24.64 -14.47
N GLU A 103 7.71 -25.89 -14.66
CA GLU A 103 7.35 -26.44 -15.97
C GLU A 103 6.06 -25.82 -16.53
N LEU A 104 5.11 -25.49 -15.64
CA LEU A 104 3.89 -24.78 -16.01
C LEU A 104 4.13 -23.32 -16.45
N LEU A 105 5.33 -22.78 -16.23
CA LEU A 105 5.65 -21.41 -16.59
C LEU A 105 5.84 -21.28 -18.11
N PRO A 106 5.10 -20.40 -18.81
CA PRO A 106 5.29 -20.21 -20.24
C PRO A 106 6.73 -19.74 -20.50
N SER A 107 7.37 -20.23 -21.58
CA SER A 107 8.79 -19.93 -21.88
C SER A 107 9.11 -18.43 -21.97
N LYS A 108 8.11 -17.57 -22.21
CA LYS A 108 8.24 -16.10 -22.17
C LYS A 108 8.34 -15.52 -20.74
N ALA A 109 7.75 -16.19 -19.75
CA ALA A 109 7.73 -15.78 -18.34
C ALA A 109 8.91 -16.35 -17.54
N GLN A 110 9.67 -17.30 -18.11
CA GLN A 110 10.98 -17.70 -17.59
C GLN A 110 11.96 -16.52 -17.73
N LYS A 111 11.85 -15.55 -16.80
CA LYS A 111 12.80 -14.45 -16.68
C LYS A 111 14.17 -15.10 -16.47
N LYS A 112 15.05 -15.00 -17.48
CA LYS A 112 16.45 -15.38 -17.38
C LYS A 112 16.96 -14.83 -16.06
N GLN A 113 17.48 -15.71 -15.18
CA GLN A 113 18.07 -15.32 -13.90
C GLN A 113 18.83 -14.01 -14.09
N SER A 114 18.34 -12.93 -13.48
CA SER A 114 18.98 -11.63 -13.62
C SER A 114 20.40 -11.81 -13.16
N LYS A 115 21.38 -11.60 -14.07
CA LYS A 115 22.80 -11.68 -13.71
C LYS A 115 23.00 -10.84 -12.45
N SER A 116 23.63 -11.42 -11.45
CA SER A 116 23.96 -10.71 -10.23
C SER A 116 24.65 -9.40 -10.61
N LYS A 117 24.08 -8.27 -10.17
CA LYS A 117 24.59 -6.93 -10.50
C LYS A 117 26.06 -6.87 -10.12
N THR A 118 26.90 -6.38 -11.03
CA THR A 118 28.33 -6.21 -10.73
C THR A 118 28.55 -4.98 -9.87
N LYS A 119 29.74 -4.90 -9.22
CA LYS A 119 30.14 -3.71 -8.43
C LYS A 119 30.04 -2.40 -9.23
N LYS A 120 30.25 -2.46 -10.55
CA LYS A 120 30.10 -1.31 -11.46
C LYS A 120 28.65 -0.86 -11.58
N ASP A 121 27.72 -1.81 -11.67
CA ASP A 121 26.28 -1.54 -11.75
C ASP A 121 25.79 -0.88 -10.45
N TYR A 122 26.17 -1.43 -9.29
CA TYR A 122 25.86 -0.82 -8.01
C TYR A 122 26.44 0.59 -7.86
N LYS A 123 27.67 0.84 -8.34
CA LYS A 123 28.27 2.17 -8.30
C LYS A 123 27.49 3.18 -9.15
N HIS A 124 27.00 2.77 -10.32
CA HIS A 124 26.15 3.61 -11.16
C HIS A 124 24.78 3.86 -10.52
N GLU A 125 24.16 2.83 -9.95
CA GLU A 125 22.87 2.93 -9.26
C GLU A 125 22.95 3.86 -8.05
N ILE A 126 23.99 3.74 -7.21
CA ILE A 126 24.24 4.66 -6.09
C ILE A 126 24.39 6.10 -6.57
N LYS A 127 25.14 6.32 -7.67
CA LYS A 127 25.30 7.67 -8.24
C LYS A 127 23.97 8.23 -8.74
N SER A 128 23.17 7.40 -9.41
CA SER A 128 21.84 7.78 -9.90
C SER A 128 20.91 8.14 -8.75
N LEU A 129 20.84 7.28 -7.72
CA LEU A 129 20.01 7.49 -6.54
C LEU A 129 20.43 8.74 -5.77
N LYS A 130 21.73 9.02 -5.62
CA LYS A 130 22.21 10.27 -5.00
C LYS A 130 21.78 11.51 -5.79
N ASN A 131 21.82 11.44 -7.11
CA ASN A 131 21.37 12.55 -7.95
C ASN A 131 19.86 12.79 -7.83
N GLN A 132 19.06 11.71 -7.84
CA GLN A 132 17.62 11.80 -7.63
C GLN A 132 17.26 12.35 -6.25
N LEU A 133 17.99 11.92 -5.21
CA LEU A 133 17.80 12.42 -3.85
C LEU A 133 18.05 13.93 -3.79
N LYS A 134 19.15 14.40 -4.38
CA LYS A 134 19.47 15.83 -4.46
C LYS A 134 18.43 16.63 -5.26
N GLN A 135 17.89 16.05 -6.34
CA GLN A 135 16.82 16.68 -7.12
C GLN A 135 15.55 16.82 -6.27
N ASN A 136 15.13 15.74 -5.59
CA ASN A 136 13.96 15.76 -4.71
C ASN A 136 14.13 16.74 -3.53
N GLU A 137 15.32 16.83 -2.94
CA GLU A 137 15.60 17.82 -1.89
C GLU A 137 15.42 19.25 -2.41
N ASN A 138 16.00 19.57 -3.58
CA ASN A 138 15.86 20.88 -4.19
C ASN A 138 14.41 21.23 -4.55
N GLU A 139 13.63 20.25 -5.02
CA GLU A 139 12.20 20.43 -5.30
C GLU A 139 11.42 20.73 -4.01
N LYS A 140 11.68 19.98 -2.93
CA LYS A 140 11.06 20.25 -1.62
C LYS A 140 11.42 21.63 -1.09
N TYR A 141 12.68 22.06 -1.22
CA TYR A 141 13.08 23.40 -0.81
C TYR A 141 12.35 24.48 -1.62
N LYS A 142 12.24 24.32 -2.95
CA LYS A 142 11.46 25.23 -3.79
C LYS A 142 10.00 25.32 -3.35
N GLU A 143 9.36 24.18 -3.12
CA GLU A 143 7.97 24.12 -2.69
C GLU A 143 7.77 24.82 -1.34
N PHE A 144 8.65 24.56 -0.38
CA PHE A 144 8.64 25.22 0.93
C PHE A 144 8.78 26.74 0.82
N PHE A 145 9.74 27.23 0.02
CA PHE A 145 9.92 28.68 -0.18
C PHE A 145 8.74 29.32 -0.89
N ASN A 146 8.16 28.66 -1.90
CA ASN A 146 6.98 29.17 -2.60
C ASN A 146 5.80 29.31 -1.63
N GLN A 147 5.54 28.32 -0.78
CA GLN A 147 4.47 28.40 0.22
C GLN A 147 4.68 29.57 1.20
N ILE A 148 5.92 29.80 1.65
CA ILE A 148 6.23 30.95 2.51
C ILE A 148 5.96 32.27 1.79
N ILE A 149 6.42 32.39 0.54
CA ILE A 149 6.24 33.59 -0.28
C ILE A 149 4.75 33.86 -0.50
N GLU A 150 3.97 32.84 -0.86
CA GLU A 150 2.53 32.95 -1.08
C GLU A 150 1.78 33.37 0.19
N ASN A 151 2.10 32.78 1.34
CA ASN A 151 1.50 33.13 2.62
C ASN A 151 1.80 34.60 2.99
N HIS A 152 3.05 35.02 2.83
CA HIS A 152 3.45 36.39 3.13
C HIS A 152 2.86 37.40 2.14
N LEU A 153 2.78 37.06 0.85
CA LEU A 153 2.14 37.88 -0.18
C LEU A 153 0.65 38.07 0.13
N THR A 154 -0.05 36.98 0.47
CA THR A 154 -1.47 37.00 0.83
C THR A 154 -1.72 37.88 2.06
N THR A 155 -0.84 37.80 3.06
CA THR A 155 -0.92 38.63 4.27
C THR A 155 -0.74 40.11 3.91
N LYS A 156 0.29 40.45 3.13
CA LYS A 156 0.50 41.83 2.67
C LYS A 156 -0.65 42.36 1.82
N GLN A 157 -1.26 41.53 0.98
CA GLN A 157 -2.42 41.93 0.18
C GLN A 157 -3.63 42.26 1.06
N LYS A 158 -3.88 41.46 2.12
CA LYS A 158 -4.92 41.76 3.11
C LYS A 158 -4.65 43.07 3.85
N ASP A 159 -3.41 43.28 4.30
CA ASP A 159 -3.02 44.52 4.98
C ASP A 159 -3.18 45.75 4.09
N LEU A 160 -2.82 45.64 2.80
CA LEU A 160 -3.01 46.71 1.83
C LEU A 160 -4.49 46.98 1.57
N ALA A 161 -5.33 45.94 1.46
CA ALA A 161 -6.77 46.10 1.30
C ALA A 161 -7.39 46.86 2.49
N LEU A 162 -7.02 46.48 3.72
CA LEU A 162 -7.48 47.16 4.94
C LEU A 162 -7.03 48.62 5.00
N LYS A 163 -5.78 48.91 4.60
CA LYS A 163 -5.28 50.30 4.53
C LYS A 163 -6.05 51.12 3.49
N ASN A 164 -6.32 50.52 2.32
CA ASN A 164 -7.05 51.19 1.27
C ASN A 164 -8.50 51.51 1.69
N GLU A 165 -9.17 50.56 2.35
CA GLU A 165 -10.51 50.77 2.91
C GLU A 165 -10.53 51.91 3.94
N LYS A 166 -9.54 51.96 4.84
CA LYS A 166 -9.40 53.07 5.80
C LYS A 166 -9.22 54.42 5.11
N LEU A 167 -8.34 54.49 4.11
CA LEU A 167 -8.10 55.72 3.34
C LEU A 167 -9.36 56.17 2.60
N LEU A 168 -10.13 55.26 2.01
CA LEU A 168 -11.40 55.59 1.36
C LEU A 168 -12.42 56.16 2.37
N LEU A 169 -12.46 55.62 3.59
CA LEU A 169 -13.33 56.14 4.65
C LEU A 169 -12.88 57.53 5.11
N GLU A 170 -11.57 57.75 5.29
CA GLU A 170 -11.00 59.07 5.62
C GLU A 170 -11.31 60.11 4.53
N VAL A 171 -11.14 59.75 3.25
CA VAL A 171 -11.49 60.64 2.12
C VAL A 171 -12.96 61.01 2.17
N LYS A 172 -13.86 60.04 2.35
CA LYS A 172 -15.29 60.30 2.46
C LYS A 172 -15.63 61.24 3.63
N ASN A 173 -14.99 61.02 4.79
CA ASN A 173 -15.17 61.88 5.95
C ASN A 173 -14.66 63.31 5.70
N HIS A 174 -13.50 63.45 5.05
CA HIS A 174 -12.97 64.75 4.64
C HIS A 174 -13.88 65.45 3.63
N GLU A 175 -14.41 64.75 2.63
CA GLU A 175 -15.38 65.31 1.68
C GLU A 175 -16.65 65.80 2.37
N GLU A 176 -17.17 65.04 3.34
CA GLU A 176 -18.35 65.42 4.13
C GLU A 176 -18.08 66.65 5.02
N THR A 177 -16.92 66.71 5.67
CA THR A 177 -16.53 67.90 6.44
C THR A 177 -16.37 69.13 5.55
N ILE A 178 -15.76 69.00 4.37
CA ILE A 178 -15.63 70.10 3.39
C ILE A 178 -17.00 70.57 2.94
N ARG A 179 -17.93 69.65 2.64
CA ARG A 179 -19.30 69.97 2.26
C ARG A 179 -20.00 70.75 3.38
N ASN A 180 -19.94 70.26 4.61
CA ASN A 180 -20.56 70.93 5.77
C ASN A 180 -19.99 72.33 6.00
N LEU A 181 -18.67 72.50 5.85
CA LEU A 181 -18.02 73.81 5.97
C LEU A 181 -18.45 74.76 4.86
N ARG A 182 -18.56 74.29 3.62
CA ARG A 182 -19.06 75.08 2.48
C ARG A 182 -20.51 75.51 2.69
N GLU A 183 -21.36 74.62 3.20
CA GLU A 183 -22.76 74.93 3.53
C GLU A 183 -22.86 76.01 4.62
N LYS A 184 -22.08 75.89 5.70
CA LYS A 184 -22.01 76.91 6.77
C LYS A 184 -21.50 78.25 6.25
N LEU A 185 -20.44 78.26 5.44
CA LEU A 185 -19.89 79.48 4.85
C LEU A 185 -20.93 80.20 3.98
N ASN A 186 -21.67 79.46 3.16
CA ASN A 186 -22.75 80.00 2.36
C ASN A 186 -23.89 80.59 3.22
N GLN A 187 -24.22 79.97 4.34
CA GLN A 187 -25.21 80.51 5.29
C GLN A 187 -24.73 81.84 5.90
N TYR A 188 -23.49 81.91 6.36
CA TYR A 188 -22.93 83.16 6.91
C TYR A 188 -22.85 84.27 5.86
N MET A 189 -22.46 83.95 4.62
CA MET A 189 -22.46 84.92 3.51
C MET A 189 -23.85 85.49 3.25
N LYS A 190 -24.91 84.65 3.27
CA LYS A 190 -26.30 85.10 3.13
C LYS A 190 -26.77 85.99 4.28
N GLN A 191 -26.33 85.70 5.51
CA GLN A 191 -26.64 86.52 6.68
C GLN A 191 -25.97 87.89 6.60
N LEU A 192 -24.71 87.92 6.16
CA LEU A 192 -23.95 89.17 5.97
C LEU A 192 -24.48 90.02 4.81
N SER A 193 -25.03 89.41 3.75
CA SER A 193 -25.60 90.14 2.60
C SER A 193 -27.02 90.67 2.84
N ASN A 194 -27.70 90.21 3.88
CA ASN A 194 -29.06 90.64 4.25
C ASN A 194 -29.06 91.69 5.39
N ILE A 195 -27.88 92.23 5.73
CA ILE A 195 -27.65 93.41 6.57
C ILE A 195 -27.26 94.55 5.63
#